data_AF-A0A151S9R0-F1
#
_entry.id   AF-A0A151S9R0-F1
#
_cell.length_a   1.000
_cell.length_b   1.000
_cell.length_c   1.000
_cell.angle_alpha   90.00
_cell.angle_beta   90.00
_cell.angle_gamma   90.00
#
_symmetry.space_group_name_H-M   'P 1'
#
loop_
_entity.id
_entity.type
_entity.pdbx_description
1 polymer ?
#
loop_
_entity_poly.entity_id
_entity_poly.type
_entity_poly.pdbx_seq_one_letter_code
_entity_poly.pdbx_strand_id
1 'polypeptide(L)'
;LYVEAIRFAFHEESMVRTAVRTVTLNVYHVGDECVNRYIASAPHTNYFSNLVSFFRNQCMDLNRLVSETLKNPGPDSTSAIIAAVDEIEDNLYYFSDVISAGIPDVGRLITDSILMLLIFPILLPSLRLLDVNV
;
A
#
# COMPACT_ATOMS: atom_id res chain seq x y z
N LEU A 1 3.18 -18.45 -11.76
CA LEU A 1 2.13 -18.19 -10.75
C LEU A 1 2.25 -16.77 -10.18
N TYR A 2 3.34 -16.43 -9.47
CA TYR A 2 3.56 -15.09 -8.89
C TYR A 2 3.28 -13.93 -9.85
N VAL A 3 3.92 -13.94 -11.03
CA VAL A 3 3.80 -12.87 -12.04
C VAL A 3 2.35 -12.67 -12.51
N GLU A 4 1.59 -13.75 -12.69
CA GLU A 4 0.19 -13.61 -13.09
C GLU A 4 -0.67 -13.09 -11.95
N ALA A 5 -0.42 -13.51 -10.70
CA ALA A 5 -1.18 -13.03 -9.55
C ALA A 5 -1.01 -11.51 -9.35
N ILE A 6 0.22 -11.00 -9.41
CA ILE A 6 0.48 -9.56 -9.17
C ILE A 6 -0.14 -8.64 -10.23
N ARG A 7 -0.54 -9.16 -11.40
CA ARG A 7 -1.30 -8.39 -12.41
C ARG A 7 -2.69 -7.98 -11.93
N PHE A 8 -3.24 -8.73 -10.96
CA PHE A 8 -4.55 -8.47 -10.37
C PHE A 8 -4.46 -7.80 -8.99
N ALA A 9 -3.26 -7.40 -8.55
CA ALA A 9 -3.07 -6.86 -7.22
C ALA A 9 -3.84 -5.55 -6.93
N PHE A 10 -4.22 -4.82 -7.98
CA PHE A 10 -4.95 -3.55 -7.91
C PHE A 10 -6.35 -3.67 -8.53
N HIS A 11 -6.92 -4.88 -8.51
CA HIS A 11 -8.29 -5.09 -8.97
C HIS A 11 -9.28 -4.38 -8.06
N GLU A 12 -10.42 -3.92 -8.59
CA GLU A 12 -11.45 -3.19 -7.83
C GLU A 12 -12.10 -4.06 -6.74
N GLU A 13 -12.31 -5.34 -7.02
CA GLU A 13 -12.85 -6.29 -6.05
C GLU A 13 -11.82 -6.67 -4.98
N SER A 14 -12.16 -6.42 -3.71
CA SER A 14 -11.32 -6.72 -2.55
C SER A 14 -11.00 -8.20 -2.42
N MET A 15 -11.95 -9.09 -2.72
CA MET A 15 -11.74 -10.54 -2.71
C MET A 15 -10.64 -10.98 -3.68
N VAL A 16 -10.54 -10.34 -4.84
CA VAL A 16 -9.46 -10.61 -5.81
C VAL A 16 -8.12 -10.17 -5.23
N ARG A 17 -8.06 -8.98 -4.63
CA ARG A 17 -6.84 -8.50 -3.94
C ARG A 17 -6.42 -9.43 -2.81
N THR A 18 -7.37 -9.92 -2.01
CA THR A 18 -7.10 -10.90 -0.94
C THR A 18 -6.50 -12.19 -1.48
N ALA A 19 -7.06 -12.74 -2.58
CA ALA A 19 -6.50 -13.92 -3.23
C ALA A 19 -5.07 -13.68 -3.74
N VAL A 20 -4.80 -12.50 -4.31
CA VAL A 20 -3.44 -12.12 -4.73
C VAL A 20 -2.50 -12.04 -3.53
N ARG A 21 -2.92 -11.39 -2.43
CA ARG A 21 -2.13 -11.31 -1.19
C ARG A 21 -1.78 -12.69 -0.66
N THR A 22 -2.74 -13.62 -0.60
CA THR A 22 -2.48 -15.02 -0.21
C THR A 22 -1.43 -15.68 -1.11
N VAL A 23 -1.54 -15.54 -2.43
CA VAL A 23 -0.56 -16.11 -3.37
C VAL A 23 0.83 -15.50 -3.15
N THR A 24 0.93 -14.18 -3.02
CA THR A 24 2.22 -13.50 -2.82
C THR A 24 2.88 -13.90 -1.51
N LEU A 25 2.14 -13.95 -0.39
CA LEU A 25 2.68 -14.37 0.90
C LEU A 25 3.14 -15.82 0.88
N ASN A 26 2.39 -16.72 0.24
CA ASN A 26 2.83 -18.11 0.07
C ASN A 26 4.13 -18.20 -0.72
N VAL A 27 4.33 -17.36 -1.74
CA VAL A 27 5.58 -17.29 -2.50
C VAL A 27 6.72 -16.75 -1.62
N TYR A 28 6.46 -15.72 -0.81
CA TYR A 28 7.47 -15.14 0.09
C TYR A 28 7.90 -16.13 1.19
N HIS A 29 6.98 -16.98 1.66
CA HIS A 29 7.27 -17.98 2.68
C HIS A 29 7.91 -19.28 2.15
N VAL A 30 8.20 -19.40 0.84
CA VAL A 30 8.91 -20.58 0.30
C VAL A 30 10.32 -20.69 0.89
N GLY A 31 10.98 -19.57 1.20
CA GLY A 31 12.33 -19.56 1.77
C GLY A 31 13.45 -19.95 0.80
N ASP A 32 13.17 -20.03 -0.50
CA ASP A 32 14.15 -20.33 -1.54
C ASP A 32 14.86 -19.05 -2.02
N GLU A 33 16.20 -19.07 -2.02
CA GLU A 33 17.00 -17.89 -2.37
C GLU A 33 16.84 -17.47 -3.84
N CYS A 34 16.66 -18.42 -4.76
CA CYS A 34 16.42 -18.10 -6.17
C CYS A 34 15.07 -17.40 -6.35
N VAL A 35 14.04 -17.85 -5.64
CA VAL A 35 12.72 -17.20 -5.61
C VAL A 35 12.84 -15.79 -5.03
N ASN A 36 13.53 -15.62 -3.90
CA ASN A 36 13.74 -14.32 -3.26
C ASN A 36 14.45 -13.34 -4.20
N ARG A 37 15.51 -13.79 -4.86
CA ARG A 37 16.23 -12.97 -5.85
C ARG A 37 15.37 -12.64 -7.06
N TYR A 38 14.53 -13.58 -7.50
CA TYR A 38 13.63 -13.38 -8.63
C TYR A 38 12.58 -12.30 -8.32
N ILE A 39 11.88 -12.37 -7.19
CA ILE A 39 10.86 -11.37 -6.82
C ILE A 39 11.45 -9.98 -6.55
N ALA A 40 12.71 -9.92 -6.11
CA ALA A 40 13.45 -8.68 -5.88
C ALA A 40 14.20 -8.17 -7.12
N SER A 41 14.05 -8.82 -8.27
CA SER A 41 14.68 -8.41 -9.54
C SER A 41 13.74 -7.56 -10.40
N ALA A 42 14.31 -6.71 -11.26
CA ALA A 42 13.52 -6.00 -12.25
C ALA A 42 12.93 -6.99 -13.28
N PRO A 43 11.68 -6.81 -13.74
CA PRO A 43 10.78 -5.67 -13.44
C PRO A 43 9.88 -5.88 -12.21
N HIS A 44 9.99 -7.00 -11.50
CA HIS A 44 9.09 -7.39 -10.42
C HIS A 44 9.12 -6.45 -9.22
N THR A 45 10.22 -5.75 -8.99
CA THR A 45 10.34 -4.71 -7.97
C THR A 45 9.32 -3.57 -8.10
N ASN A 46 8.83 -3.29 -9.32
CA ASN A 46 7.79 -2.29 -9.56
C ASN A 46 6.48 -2.61 -8.85
N TYR A 47 6.25 -3.89 -8.53
CA TYR A 47 5.09 -4.31 -7.76
C TYR A 47 4.99 -3.56 -6.42
N PHE A 48 6.11 -3.44 -5.70
CA PHE A 48 6.12 -2.87 -4.36
C PHE A 48 5.89 -1.35 -4.36
N SER A 49 6.48 -0.63 -5.31
CA SER A 49 6.23 0.81 -5.46
C SER A 49 4.79 1.10 -5.93
N ASN A 50 4.25 0.27 -6.83
CA ASN A 50 2.86 0.36 -7.26
C ASN A 50 1.89 0.06 -6.10
N LEU A 51 2.24 -0.89 -5.24
CA LEU A 51 1.45 -1.23 -4.05
C LEU A 51 1.35 -0.06 -3.07
N VAL A 52 2.46 0.61 -2.77
CA VAL A 52 2.46 1.82 -1.94
C VAL A 52 1.73 2.99 -2.63
N SER A 53 1.86 3.11 -3.95
CA SER A 53 1.12 4.13 -4.73
C SER A 53 -0.40 3.90 -4.71
N PHE A 54 -0.84 2.65 -4.82
CA PHE A 54 -2.24 2.27 -4.70
C PHE A 54 -2.78 2.61 -3.31
N PHE A 55 -2.06 2.24 -2.25
CA PHE A 55 -2.42 2.61 -0.87
C PHE A 55 -2.51 4.13 -0.67
N ARG A 56 -1.54 4.89 -1.21
CA ARG A 56 -1.59 6.36 -1.18
C ARG A 56 -2.89 6.90 -1.78
N ASN A 57 -3.32 6.36 -2.92
CA ASN A 57 -4.55 6.77 -3.57
C ASN A 57 -5.78 6.44 -2.69
N GLN A 58 -5.82 5.26 -2.06
CA GLN A 58 -6.89 4.90 -1.12
C GLN A 58 -6.97 5.87 0.08
N CYS A 59 -5.82 6.30 0.63
CA CYS A 59 -5.82 7.33 1.67
C CYS A 59 -6.37 8.68 1.17
N MET A 60 -6.03 9.07 -0.06
CA MET A 60 -6.55 10.29 -0.66
C MET A 60 -8.06 10.20 -0.92
N ASP A 61 -8.56 9.04 -1.37
CA ASP A 61 -9.98 8.79 -1.56
C ASP A 61 -10.75 8.81 -0.25
N LEU A 62 -10.21 8.22 0.83
CA LEU A 62 -10.79 8.35 2.17
C LEU A 62 -10.87 9.82 2.59
N ASN A 63 -9.79 10.59 2.42
CA ASN A 63 -9.80 12.02 2.78
C ASN A 63 -10.86 12.80 2.00
N ARG A 64 -11.03 12.50 0.71
CA ARG A 64 -12.09 13.07 -0.13
C ARG A 64 -13.48 12.67 0.37
N LEU A 65 -13.70 11.38 0.64
CA LEU A 65 -14.96 10.83 1.14
C LEU A 65 -15.38 11.48 2.48
N VAL A 66 -14.44 11.64 3.40
CA VAL A 66 -14.67 12.34 4.68
C VAL A 66 -15.03 13.80 4.45
N SER A 67 -14.29 14.49 3.57
CA SER A 67 -14.54 15.90 3.26
C SER A 67 -15.90 16.13 2.60
N GLU A 68 -16.34 15.24 1.73
CA GLU A 68 -17.66 15.27 1.07
C GLU A 68 -18.78 14.99 2.09
N THR A 69 -18.60 13.97 2.93
CA THR A 69 -19.54 13.62 4.01
C THR A 69 -19.77 14.76 4.99
N LEU A 70 -18.70 15.49 5.36
CA LEU A 70 -18.81 16.64 6.25
C LEU A 70 -19.63 17.79 5.66
N LYS A 71 -19.64 17.93 4.33
CA LYS A 71 -20.42 18.97 3.63
C LYS A 71 -21.88 18.56 3.46
N ASN A 72 -22.14 17.30 3.09
CA ASN A 72 -23.46 16.77 2.81
C ASN A 72 -23.57 15.34 3.36
N PRO A 73 -23.95 15.16 4.64
CA PRO A 73 -24.07 13.83 5.22
C PRO A 73 -25.24 13.08 4.60
N GLY A 74 -24.94 11.96 3.94
CA GLY A 74 -25.93 11.01 3.44
C GLY A 74 -26.18 9.88 4.44
N PRO A 75 -27.28 9.11 4.27
CA PRO A 75 -27.61 8.00 5.18
C PRO A 75 -26.52 6.91 5.22
N ASP A 76 -25.80 6.70 4.12
CA ASP A 76 -24.76 5.67 3.98
C ASP A 76 -23.32 6.23 4.14
N SER A 77 -23.18 7.49 4.53
CA SER A 77 -21.85 8.12 4.61
C SER A 77 -20.93 7.43 5.62
N THR A 78 -21.46 7.05 6.78
CA THR A 78 -20.67 6.39 7.84
C THR A 78 -20.22 5.00 7.42
N SER A 79 -21.09 4.21 6.77
CA SER A 79 -20.73 2.87 6.31
C SER A 79 -19.69 2.90 5.20
N ALA A 80 -19.78 3.87 4.28
CA ALA A 80 -18.77 4.08 3.24
C ALA A 80 -17.40 4.45 3.84
N ILE A 81 -17.35 5.31 4.85
CA ILE A 81 -16.11 5.67 5.56
C ILE A 81 -15.51 4.44 6.25
N ILE A 82 -16.34 3.67 6.97
CA ILE A 82 -15.87 2.45 7.66
C ILE A 82 -15.28 1.47 6.65
N ALA A 83 -15.97 1.20 5.53
CA ALA A 83 -15.45 0.31 4.50
C ALA A 83 -14.10 0.79 3.91
N ALA A 84 -13.93 2.10 3.70
CA ALA A 84 -12.66 2.66 3.25
C ALA A 84 -11.55 2.57 4.31
N VAL A 85 -11.88 2.66 5.59
CA VAL A 85 -10.94 2.46 6.70
C VAL A 85 -10.53 1.00 6.81
N ASP A 86 -11.47 0.06 6.71
CA ASP A 86 -11.19 -1.38 6.72
C ASP A 86 -10.22 -1.76 5.59
N GLU A 87 -10.42 -1.20 4.39
CA GLU A 87 -9.50 -1.39 3.25
C GLU A 87 -8.08 -0.83 3.51
N ILE A 88 -7.96 0.30 4.21
CA ILE A 88 -6.67 0.85 4.60
C ILE A 88 -6.00 -0.06 5.64
N GLU A 89 -6.74 -0.50 6.66
CA GLU A 89 -6.25 -1.42 7.70
C GLU A 89 -5.74 -2.72 7.08
N ASP A 90 -6.51 -3.32 6.17
CA ASP A 90 -6.13 -4.54 5.44
C ASP A 90 -4.82 -4.39 4.65
N ASN A 91 -4.59 -3.22 4.04
CA ASN A 91 -3.33 -2.94 3.36
C ASN A 91 -2.16 -2.80 4.35
N LEU A 92 -2.38 -2.19 5.51
CA LEU A 92 -1.35 -2.05 6.54
C LEU A 92 -0.95 -3.41 7.11
N TYR A 93 -1.90 -4.30 7.37
CA TYR A 93 -1.59 -5.69 7.74
C TYR A 93 -0.79 -6.40 6.65
N TYR A 94 -1.19 -6.24 5.38
CA TYR A 94 -0.44 -6.83 4.28
C TYR A 94 1.00 -6.29 4.19
N PHE A 95 1.23 -4.98 4.38
CA PHE A 95 2.60 -4.44 4.43
C PHE A 95 3.41 -5.04 5.57
N SER A 96 2.80 -5.17 6.75
CA SER A 96 3.42 -5.80 7.91
C SER A 96 3.83 -7.24 7.60
N ASP A 97 2.93 -8.03 6.98
CA ASP A 97 3.20 -9.42 6.62
C ASP A 97 4.33 -9.54 5.58
N VAL A 98 4.32 -8.68 4.56
CA VAL A 98 5.36 -8.67 3.52
C VAL A 98 6.73 -8.30 4.10
N ILE A 99 6.79 -7.30 4.97
CA ILE A 99 8.05 -6.93 5.66
C ILE A 99 8.51 -8.06 6.59
N SER A 100 7.57 -8.75 7.24
CA SER A 100 7.84 -9.83 8.19
C SER A 100 8.12 -11.18 7.54
N ALA A 101 7.97 -11.31 6.22
CA ALA A 101 8.20 -12.56 5.49
C ALA A 101 9.68 -13.03 5.50
N GLY A 102 10.60 -12.24 6.05
CA GLY A 102 12.00 -12.64 6.24
C GLY A 102 12.86 -12.53 4.98
N ILE A 103 12.43 -11.75 3.98
CA ILE A 103 13.17 -11.47 2.75
C ILE A 103 13.71 -10.03 2.80
N PRO A 104 14.99 -9.80 3.15
CA PRO A 104 15.52 -8.47 3.40
C PRO A 104 15.34 -7.49 2.24
N ASP A 105 15.55 -7.95 1.01
CA ASP A 105 15.40 -7.10 -0.18
C ASP A 105 13.95 -6.64 -0.40
N VAL A 106 12.98 -7.53 -0.15
CA VAL A 106 11.55 -7.19 -0.26
C VAL A 106 11.14 -6.21 0.83
N GLY A 107 11.55 -6.46 2.08
CA GLY A 107 11.32 -5.55 3.20
C GLY A 107 11.87 -4.15 2.88
N ARG A 108 13.11 -4.09 2.37
CA ARG A 108 13.72 -2.83 1.95
C ARG A 108 12.94 -2.14 0.82
N LEU A 109 12.51 -2.87 -0.22
CA LEU A 109 11.76 -2.29 -1.35
C LEU A 109 10.43 -1.66 -0.90
N ILE A 110 9.70 -2.32 -0.01
CA ILE A 110 8.46 -1.78 0.59
C ILE A 110 8.78 -0.55 1.45
N THR A 111 9.74 -0.65 2.38
CA THR A 111 10.07 0.45 3.29
C THR A 111 10.58 1.68 2.55
N ASP A 112 11.48 1.51 1.58
CA ASP A 112 11.98 2.60 0.73
C ASP A 112 10.82 3.25 -0.04
N SER A 113 9.87 2.45 -0.56
CA SER A 113 8.69 2.98 -1.25
C SER A 113 7.76 3.76 -0.31
N ILE A 114 7.51 3.27 0.92
CA ILE A 114 6.73 3.98 1.94
C ILE A 114 7.40 5.32 2.29
N LEU A 115 8.73 5.33 2.49
CA LEU A 115 9.48 6.54 2.80
C LEU A 115 9.34 7.56 1.66
N MET A 116 9.58 7.13 0.42
CA MET A 116 9.61 8.01 -0.74
C MET A 116 8.22 8.53 -1.17
N LEU A 117 7.17 7.70 -1.07
CA LEU A 117 5.85 8.02 -1.61
C LEU A 117 4.87 8.54 -0.56
N LEU A 118 5.08 8.25 0.72
CA LEU A 118 4.18 8.64 1.80
C LEU A 118 4.86 9.58 2.80
N ILE A 119 5.97 9.15 3.40
CA ILE A 119 6.56 9.86 4.56
C ILE A 119 7.22 11.15 4.12
N PHE A 120 8.17 11.12 3.19
CA PHE A 120 8.90 12.32 2.76
C PHE A 120 7.99 13.39 2.12
N PRO A 121 7.00 13.05 1.27
CA PRO A 121 6.07 14.03 0.73
C PRO A 121 5.26 14.78 1.79
N ILE A 122 5.04 14.19 2.96
CA ILE A 122 4.32 14.82 4.08
C ILE A 122 5.30 15.54 5.01
N LEU A 123 6.38 14.86 5.39
CA LEU A 123 7.35 15.33 6.38
C LEU A 123 8.16 16.53 5.86
N LEU A 124 8.71 16.46 4.63
CA LEU A 124 9.60 17.51 4.13
C LEU A 124 8.93 18.88 4.00
N PRO A 125 7.70 19.00 3.45
CA PRO A 125 6.99 20.29 3.46
C PRO A 125 6.66 20.77 4.88
N SER A 126 6.34 19.86 5.81
CA SER A 126 6.01 20.21 7.20
C SER A 126 7.21 20.73 8.00
N LEU A 127 8.44 20.39 7.57
CA LEU A 127 9.69 20.88 8.17
C LEU A 127 10.16 22.22 7.58
N ARG A 128 9.50 22.74 6.54
CA ARG A 128 9.79 24.10 6.06
C ARG A 128 9.30 25.07 7.13
N LEU A 129 10.24 25.67 7.86
CA LEU A 129 9.97 26.91 8.58
C LEU A 129 9.40 27.88 7.56
N LEU A 130 8.15 28.31 7.76
CA LEU A 130 7.67 29.52 7.13
C LEU A 130 8.66 30.60 7.57
N ASP A 131 9.49 31.09 6.65
CA ASP A 131 10.19 32.35 6.86
C ASP A 131 9.08 33.40 7.02
N VAL A 132 8.67 33.59 8.27
CA VAL A 132 7.85 34.71 8.71
C VAL A 132 8.76 35.91 8.52
N ASN A 133 8.70 36.49 7.32
CA ASN A 133 9.39 37.73 6.98
C ASN A 133 9.03 38.79 8.03
N VAL A 134 10.06 39.20 8.77
CA VAL A 134 10.16 40.38 9.61
C VAL A 134 9.98 41.65 8.78
#